data_AF-A0A954Y3H2-F1
#
_entry.id   AF-A0A954Y3H2-F1
#
_cell.length_a   1.000
_cell.length_b   1.000
_cell.length_c   1.000
_cell.angle_alpha   90.00
_cell.angle_beta   90.00
_cell.angle_gamma   90.00
#
_symmetry.space_group_name_H-M   'P 1'
#
loop_
_entity.id
_entity.type
_entity.pdbx_description
1 polymer ?
#
loop_
_entity_poly.entity_id
_entity_poly.type
_entity_poly.pdbx_seq_one_letter_code
_entity_poly.pdbx_strand_id
1 'polypeptide(L)'
;FSENPVLQWINNQLVKAKPEFHKRTFLKDFHRSAEFCSTCHKVSIPYALNHYKEFLRGQNHYDPYLLSGVSGHGIRSFYYPPKAQVNCNGCHMPLAASDDFGAKHFDGAAELSVHDHLFPSANTGIAWLRDRPDIVAAHQEFLRDVMRVDLFGVREEGEIDGKLTAPLRPTVPELVPGRSYLFETVIRTMKMGHLFTQGTVDSNEVWLEVTATSGDRIIGRSGAIDPARGNEVDPWAHFVNVFMLDKDGNRIDRRNPQDIFTPLYNHQIPPGAGQTVHYELQIPEDLAAPLTLEVKLQYRKFDQQYMQFVADANRKLGAPVRGSTDGQTYVNELPITTLAVDRVTFPIAGVDAEVENPPREIPAWQRWNDYGIGLLLKGKAELRQTAEAFTEVERLDRWDGPMNLARAYLAEGQLDEAVAALERANAFQEEEGFPRWTWAWLSGAVNRQQGRLNDAISNLQSALYDRTEGMIARGFDFSLDYEVINLLGQTQLDLGRQRKRQGRHEEAEQAWRDAVATFQRTLDIDSENVTAHHNLQLLFDELGETDKAREHERLHAKYKPDDNAQGRAVRLARERYPAANREAEAVVKYQLAPPQDESGDDVGEPLAAAAPPPTGDSQ
;
A
#
# COMPACT_ATOMS: atom_id res chain seq x y z
N PHE A 1 -21.31 35.49 -21.11
CA PHE A 1 -22.46 35.03 -21.94
C PHE A 1 -23.54 36.10 -21.91
N SER A 2 -24.41 36.17 -22.94
CA SER A 2 -25.51 37.16 -23.01
C SER A 2 -26.61 36.85 -21.99
N GLU A 3 -27.22 37.88 -21.40
CA GLU A 3 -28.41 37.75 -20.53
C GLU A 3 -29.72 37.67 -21.32
N ASN A 4 -29.67 37.89 -22.65
CA ASN A 4 -30.87 37.83 -23.48
C ASN A 4 -31.33 36.37 -23.70
N PRO A 5 -32.56 36.00 -23.33
CA PRO A 5 -33.05 34.62 -23.42
C PRO A 5 -33.04 34.03 -24.84
N VAL A 6 -33.28 34.86 -25.87
CA VAL A 6 -33.27 34.41 -27.27
C VAL A 6 -31.84 34.08 -27.70
N LEU A 7 -30.87 34.92 -27.34
CA LEU A 7 -29.47 34.66 -27.65
C LEU A 7 -28.92 33.44 -26.89
N GLN A 8 -29.36 33.22 -25.65
CA GLN A 8 -29.05 32.00 -24.91
C GLN A 8 -29.64 30.76 -25.58
N TRP A 9 -30.90 30.84 -26.03
CA TRP A 9 -31.54 29.75 -26.76
C TRP A 9 -30.80 29.42 -28.06
N ILE A 10 -30.47 30.43 -28.87
CA ILE A 10 -29.68 30.26 -30.11
C ILE A 10 -28.33 29.62 -29.79
N ASN A 11 -27.61 30.15 -28.80
CA ASN A 11 -26.33 29.59 -28.37
C ASN A 11 -26.46 28.11 -27.98
N ASN A 12 -27.50 27.74 -27.22
CA ASN A 12 -27.74 26.36 -26.81
C ASN A 12 -28.04 25.45 -28.02
N GLN A 13 -28.78 25.93 -29.03
CA GLN A 13 -29.00 25.15 -30.27
C GLN A 13 -27.70 24.99 -31.06
N LEU A 14 -26.86 26.03 -31.14
CA LEU A 14 -25.57 25.94 -31.84
C LEU A 14 -24.61 24.96 -31.16
N VAL A 15 -24.58 24.93 -29.83
CA VAL A 15 -23.81 23.94 -29.06
C VAL A 15 -24.31 22.52 -29.35
N LYS A 16 -25.63 22.31 -29.37
CA LYS A 16 -26.22 20.99 -29.68
C LYS A 16 -26.01 20.55 -31.13
N ALA A 17 -26.08 21.48 -32.09
CA ALA A 17 -25.94 21.19 -33.52
C ALA A 17 -24.48 20.92 -33.92
N LYS A 18 -23.51 21.56 -33.27
CA LYS A 18 -22.07 21.35 -33.52
C LYS A 18 -21.27 21.22 -32.20
N PRO A 19 -21.48 20.12 -31.46
CA PRO A 19 -20.90 19.95 -30.12
C PRO A 19 -19.37 19.82 -30.15
N GLU A 20 -18.77 19.49 -31.30
CA GLU A 20 -17.32 19.35 -31.48
C GLU A 20 -16.55 20.60 -31.03
N PHE A 21 -17.04 21.81 -31.35
CA PHE A 21 -16.36 23.05 -30.95
C PHE A 21 -16.42 23.26 -29.43
N HIS A 22 -17.58 23.00 -28.83
CA HIS A 22 -17.77 23.05 -27.38
C HIS A 22 -16.86 22.03 -26.67
N LYS A 23 -16.85 20.79 -27.16
CA LYS A 23 -16.00 19.70 -26.66
C LYS A 23 -14.51 20.04 -26.72
N ARG A 24 -14.00 20.51 -27.86
CA ARG A 24 -12.57 20.90 -28.00
C ARG A 24 -12.20 22.10 -27.11
N THR A 25 -13.16 22.97 -26.84
CA THR A 25 -12.94 24.15 -25.99
C THR A 25 -12.81 23.74 -24.52
N PHE A 26 -13.73 22.92 -24.01
CA PHE A 26 -13.83 22.60 -22.58
C PHE A 26 -13.22 21.26 -22.16
N LEU A 27 -13.09 20.27 -23.06
CA LEU A 27 -12.51 18.96 -22.78
C LEU A 27 -11.18 18.80 -23.52
N LYS A 28 -10.10 19.16 -22.83
CA LYS A 28 -8.71 18.91 -23.25
C LYS A 28 -8.28 17.47 -22.96
N ASP A 29 -7.29 16.96 -23.67
CA ASP A 29 -6.76 15.60 -23.48
C ASP A 29 -6.28 15.35 -22.04
N PHE A 30 -5.76 16.39 -21.37
CA PHE A 30 -5.43 16.37 -19.95
C PHE A 30 -6.55 15.82 -19.05
N HIS A 31 -7.82 16.15 -19.30
CA HIS A 31 -8.94 15.69 -18.47
C HIS A 31 -9.20 14.18 -18.54
N ARG A 32 -8.56 13.47 -19.47
CA ARG A 32 -8.63 12.00 -19.61
C ARG A 32 -7.41 11.29 -19.03
N SER A 33 -6.43 12.06 -18.56
CA SER A 33 -5.15 11.57 -18.06
C SER A 33 -5.18 11.36 -16.55
N ALA A 34 -4.27 10.55 -16.01
CA ALA A 34 -4.15 10.34 -14.57
C ALA A 34 -3.66 11.61 -13.84
N GLU A 35 -2.94 12.48 -14.55
CA GLU A 35 -2.42 13.76 -14.08
C GLU A 35 -3.55 14.74 -13.73
N PHE A 36 -4.73 14.60 -14.35
CA PHE A 36 -5.89 15.39 -13.92
C PHE A 36 -6.30 15.06 -12.49
N CYS A 37 -6.35 13.77 -12.14
CA CYS A 37 -6.64 13.32 -10.78
C CYS A 37 -5.52 13.70 -9.81
N SER A 38 -4.25 13.72 -10.26
CA SER A 38 -3.11 14.03 -9.41
C SER A 38 -3.15 15.46 -8.83
N THR A 39 -3.83 16.40 -9.50
CA THR A 39 -4.04 17.77 -8.98
C THR A 39 -4.64 17.82 -7.58
N CYS A 40 -5.44 16.81 -7.22
CA CYS A 40 -6.05 16.67 -5.89
C CYS A 40 -5.53 15.44 -5.11
N HIS A 41 -4.99 14.43 -5.82
CA HIS A 41 -4.56 13.16 -5.23
C HIS A 41 -3.04 13.02 -5.05
N LYS A 42 -2.24 14.01 -5.43
CA LYS A 42 -0.80 14.17 -5.13
C LYS A 42 -0.57 15.59 -4.60
N VAL A 43 -0.68 15.75 -3.29
CA VAL A 43 -0.69 17.06 -2.63
C VAL A 43 0.43 17.21 -1.62
N SER A 44 0.74 18.45 -1.28
CA SER A 44 1.70 18.82 -0.24
C SER A 44 1.03 19.71 0.80
N ILE A 45 1.63 19.73 1.99
CA ILE A 45 1.24 20.56 3.11
C ILE A 45 2.27 21.71 3.16
N PRO A 46 1.87 22.95 2.84
CA PRO A 46 2.81 24.08 2.80
C PRO A 46 3.16 24.57 4.21
N TYR A 47 4.27 25.28 4.34
CA TYR A 47 4.68 25.92 5.61
C TYR A 47 3.59 26.81 6.21
N ALA A 48 2.81 27.50 5.37
CA ALA A 48 1.70 28.35 5.83
C ALA A 48 0.63 27.59 6.61
N LEU A 49 0.57 26.26 6.48
CA LEU A 49 -0.34 25.39 7.21
C LEU A 49 0.37 24.61 8.34
N ASN A 50 1.55 24.00 8.07
CA ASN A 50 2.21 23.13 9.06
C ASN A 50 3.22 23.82 9.97
N HIS A 51 3.69 25.03 9.64
CA HIS A 51 4.71 25.78 10.38
C HIS A 51 6.01 25.01 10.70
N TYR A 52 6.33 23.99 9.91
CA TYR A 52 7.45 23.06 10.09
C TYR A 52 8.38 23.03 8.87
N LYS A 53 7.86 22.67 7.69
CA LYS A 53 8.65 22.58 6.44
C LYS A 53 8.00 23.36 5.31
N GLU A 54 8.83 23.93 4.44
CA GLU A 54 8.36 24.56 3.18
C GLU A 54 7.53 23.58 2.36
N PHE A 55 8.00 22.33 2.29
CA PHE A 55 7.31 21.23 1.64
C PHE A 55 7.25 20.03 2.58
N LEU A 56 6.03 19.55 2.84
CA LEU A 56 5.78 18.27 3.48
C LEU A 56 4.81 17.49 2.61
N ARG A 57 5.10 16.21 2.35
CA ARG A 57 4.21 15.40 1.55
C ARG A 57 2.89 15.15 2.28
N GLY A 58 1.77 15.46 1.63
CA GLY A 58 0.44 15.06 2.07
C GLY A 58 0.03 13.73 1.43
N GLN A 59 -1.19 13.67 0.90
CA GLN A 59 -1.65 12.48 0.18
C GLN A 59 -0.91 12.31 -1.15
N ASN A 60 -0.56 11.08 -1.50
CA ASN A 60 0.07 10.74 -2.77
C ASN A 60 -0.44 9.41 -3.31
N HIS A 61 -1.41 9.48 -4.22
CA HIS A 61 -1.95 8.34 -4.95
C HIS A 61 -1.27 8.13 -6.29
N TYR A 62 -0.89 9.24 -6.93
CA TYR A 62 -0.40 9.22 -8.29
C TYR A 62 0.95 8.50 -8.39
N ASP A 63 1.91 8.74 -7.49
CA ASP A 63 3.24 8.13 -7.65
C ASP A 63 3.23 6.60 -7.44
N PRO A 64 2.60 6.04 -6.38
CA PRO A 64 2.48 4.59 -6.26
C PRO A 64 1.70 3.96 -7.42
N TYR A 65 0.72 4.70 -7.97
CA TYR A 65 0.01 4.26 -9.17
C TYR A 65 0.91 4.23 -10.40
N LEU A 66 1.60 5.33 -10.69
CA LEU A 66 2.53 5.44 -11.80
C LEU A 66 3.56 4.31 -11.72
N LEU A 67 4.17 4.09 -10.56
CA LEU A 67 5.19 3.06 -10.36
C LEU A 67 4.64 1.64 -10.16
N SER A 68 3.36 1.39 -10.43
CA SER A 68 2.76 0.06 -10.33
C SER A 68 2.82 -0.73 -11.64
N GLY A 69 2.72 -2.05 -11.55
CA GLY A 69 2.54 -2.91 -12.71
C GLY A 69 1.15 -2.74 -13.32
N VAL A 70 0.19 -2.26 -12.53
CA VAL A 70 -1.19 -2.01 -12.96
C VAL A 70 -1.26 -0.86 -13.95
N SER A 71 -0.52 0.23 -13.73
CA SER A 71 -0.44 1.36 -14.68
C SER A 71 0.27 0.98 -15.98
N GLY A 72 1.07 -0.09 -15.96
CA GLY A 72 1.94 -0.49 -17.08
C GLY A 72 3.28 0.23 -17.10
N HIS A 73 3.65 0.98 -16.05
CA HIS A 73 4.90 1.73 -16.01
C HIS A 73 5.89 1.26 -14.94
N GLY A 74 5.47 0.49 -13.93
CA GLY A 74 6.36 0.04 -12.85
C GLY A 74 7.11 -1.26 -13.13
N ILE A 75 8.41 -1.19 -13.45
CA ILE A 75 9.32 -2.32 -13.73
C ILE A 75 9.53 -3.22 -12.50
N ARG A 76 9.36 -2.66 -11.30
CA ARG A 76 9.74 -3.34 -10.05
C ARG A 76 8.62 -4.21 -9.47
N SER A 77 7.47 -4.27 -10.13
CA SER A 77 6.28 -4.98 -9.65
C SER A 77 6.47 -6.49 -9.61
N PHE A 78 5.78 -7.15 -8.68
CA PHE A 78 5.78 -8.61 -8.58
C PHE A 78 4.81 -9.27 -9.57
N TYR A 79 3.72 -8.59 -9.89
CA TYR A 79 2.70 -9.05 -10.83
C TYR A 79 2.35 -7.95 -11.83
N TYR A 80 1.97 -8.38 -13.04
CA TYR A 80 1.58 -7.50 -14.13
C TYR A 80 0.21 -7.94 -14.67
N PRO A 81 -0.74 -7.02 -14.88
CA PRO A 81 -2.04 -7.37 -15.41
C PRO A 81 -1.92 -7.79 -16.89
N PRO A 82 -2.89 -8.55 -17.43
CA PRO A 82 -2.94 -8.82 -18.87
C PRO A 82 -2.98 -7.53 -19.70
N LYS A 83 -3.60 -6.45 -19.19
CA LYS A 83 -3.63 -5.14 -19.82
C LYS A 83 -3.48 -4.05 -18.77
N ALA A 84 -2.66 -3.03 -19.08
CA ALA A 84 -2.47 -1.87 -18.22
C ALA A 84 -3.75 -1.06 -18.05
N GLN A 85 -3.94 -0.53 -16.84
CA GLN A 85 -4.94 0.49 -16.52
C GLN A 85 -4.23 1.83 -16.53
N VAL A 86 -4.27 2.52 -17.67
CA VAL A 86 -3.49 3.75 -17.92
C VAL A 86 -4.11 5.02 -17.34
N ASN A 87 -5.29 4.94 -16.72
CA ASN A 87 -5.87 6.06 -15.98
C ASN A 87 -6.74 5.60 -14.79
N CYS A 88 -7.02 6.54 -13.88
CA CYS A 88 -7.83 6.31 -12.69
C CYS A 88 -9.32 6.07 -13.02
N ASN A 89 -9.80 6.66 -14.11
CA ASN A 89 -11.22 6.64 -14.51
C ASN A 89 -11.68 5.24 -14.92
N GLY A 90 -10.77 4.40 -15.42
CA GLY A 90 -11.08 3.01 -15.77
C GLY A 90 -11.64 2.20 -14.60
N CYS A 91 -11.23 2.51 -13.37
CA CYS A 91 -11.74 1.87 -12.15
C CYS A 91 -12.74 2.77 -11.42
N HIS A 92 -12.46 4.06 -11.26
CA HIS A 92 -13.25 4.96 -10.40
C HIS A 92 -14.40 5.66 -11.12
N MET A 93 -14.53 5.53 -12.44
CA MET A 93 -15.67 6.03 -13.19
C MET A 93 -16.22 4.91 -14.11
N PRO A 94 -16.74 3.82 -13.52
CA PRO A 94 -17.22 2.68 -14.29
C PRO A 94 -18.32 3.11 -15.26
N LEU A 95 -18.50 2.34 -16.33
CA LEU A 95 -19.55 2.64 -17.31
C LEU A 95 -20.93 2.35 -16.72
N ALA A 96 -21.83 3.31 -16.87
CA ALA A 96 -23.24 3.20 -16.52
C ALA A 96 -24.10 3.36 -17.77
N ALA A 97 -25.03 2.42 -17.97
CA ALA A 97 -26.00 2.48 -19.05
C ALA A 97 -26.78 3.81 -19.01
N SER A 98 -26.93 4.44 -20.17
CA SER A 98 -27.59 5.74 -20.26
C SER A 98 -28.15 6.00 -21.66
N ASP A 99 -29.34 6.60 -21.69
CA ASP A 99 -29.98 7.16 -22.87
C ASP A 99 -29.74 8.68 -23.03
N ASP A 100 -28.82 9.25 -22.24
CA ASP A 100 -28.43 10.65 -22.37
C ASP A 100 -27.85 10.94 -23.76
N PHE A 101 -28.08 12.15 -24.27
CA PHE A 101 -27.56 12.58 -25.58
C PHE A 101 -26.04 12.46 -25.71
N GLY A 102 -25.31 12.54 -24.59
CA GLY A 102 -23.86 12.37 -24.51
C GLY A 102 -23.38 10.92 -24.40
N ALA A 103 -24.29 9.95 -24.24
CA ALA A 103 -23.96 8.54 -24.12
C ALA A 103 -23.31 7.99 -25.39
N LYS A 104 -22.39 7.06 -25.22
CA LYS A 104 -21.61 6.46 -26.31
C LYS A 104 -21.47 4.97 -26.12
N HIS A 105 -21.21 4.29 -27.23
CA HIS A 105 -20.82 2.89 -27.19
C HIS A 105 -19.33 2.81 -26.91
N PHE A 106 -18.96 2.65 -25.64
CA PHE A 106 -17.57 2.46 -25.24
C PHE A 106 -17.11 1.03 -25.57
N ASP A 107 -15.79 0.83 -25.71
CA ASP A 107 -15.23 -0.51 -25.92
C ASP A 107 -15.58 -1.42 -24.74
N GLY A 108 -16.17 -2.59 -25.04
CA GLY A 108 -16.63 -3.55 -24.04
C GLY A 108 -18.00 -3.23 -23.42
N ALA A 109 -18.62 -2.10 -23.74
CA ALA A 109 -19.99 -1.81 -23.32
C ALA A 109 -20.99 -2.62 -24.15
N ALA A 110 -22.03 -3.16 -23.51
CA ALA A 110 -23.14 -3.83 -24.20
C ALA A 110 -24.17 -2.83 -24.77
N GLU A 111 -24.19 -1.62 -24.25
CA GLU A 111 -25.18 -0.59 -24.56
C GLU A 111 -24.56 0.82 -24.49
N LEU A 112 -25.33 1.82 -24.95
CA LEU A 112 -24.95 3.23 -24.78
C LEU A 112 -24.74 3.53 -23.30
N SER A 113 -23.58 4.08 -22.99
CA SER A 113 -23.16 4.30 -21.61
C SER A 113 -22.55 5.68 -21.45
N VAL A 114 -22.46 6.12 -20.20
CA VAL A 114 -21.65 7.25 -19.73
C VAL A 114 -20.69 6.76 -18.65
N HIS A 115 -19.69 7.56 -18.32
CA HIS A 115 -18.87 7.30 -17.13
C HIS A 115 -19.65 7.72 -15.88
N ASP A 116 -19.76 6.82 -14.90
CA ASP A 116 -20.39 7.09 -13.62
C ASP A 116 -19.57 8.12 -12.83
N HIS A 117 -20.26 9.12 -12.27
CA HIS A 117 -19.68 10.19 -11.45
C HIS A 117 -20.00 10.00 -9.96
N LEU A 118 -20.48 8.82 -9.54
CA LEU A 118 -20.56 8.45 -8.13
C LEU A 118 -19.17 8.28 -7.50
N PHE A 119 -18.17 7.92 -8.30
CA PHE A 119 -16.81 7.59 -7.87
C PHE A 119 -16.77 6.50 -6.78
N PRO A 120 -17.26 5.27 -7.09
CA PRO A 120 -17.25 4.20 -6.11
C PRO A 120 -15.82 3.96 -5.58
N SER A 121 -15.70 3.90 -4.26
CA SER A 121 -14.45 3.79 -3.52
C SER A 121 -14.73 3.26 -2.10
N ALA A 122 -13.91 3.63 -1.12
CA ALA A 122 -14.01 3.08 0.23
C ALA A 122 -14.92 3.88 1.20
N ASN A 123 -15.49 5.02 0.82
CA ASN A 123 -16.20 5.89 1.79
C ASN A 123 -17.67 5.51 2.04
N THR A 124 -17.89 4.42 2.79
CA THR A 124 -19.23 4.04 3.27
C THR A 124 -19.76 4.96 4.38
N GLY A 125 -18.87 5.60 5.14
CA GLY A 125 -19.24 6.35 6.35
C GLY A 125 -20.06 7.62 6.07
N ILE A 126 -19.65 8.43 5.08
CA ILE A 126 -20.39 9.66 4.74
C ILE A 126 -21.77 9.34 4.17
N ALA A 127 -21.88 8.30 3.34
CA ALA A 127 -23.15 7.85 2.79
C ALA A 127 -24.11 7.38 3.89
N TRP A 128 -23.61 6.62 4.89
CA TRP A 128 -24.41 6.18 6.04
C TRP A 128 -24.90 7.35 6.90
N LEU A 129 -24.02 8.33 7.19
CA LEU A 129 -24.38 9.54 7.95
C LEU A 129 -25.46 10.37 7.27
N ARG A 130 -25.57 10.28 5.94
CA ARG A 130 -26.57 10.94 5.10
C ARG A 130 -27.78 10.07 4.77
N ASP A 131 -27.89 8.89 5.38
CA ASP A 131 -28.95 7.91 5.16
C ASP A 131 -29.11 7.50 3.67
N ARG A 132 -27.98 7.15 3.04
CA ARG A 132 -27.90 6.70 1.65
C ARG A 132 -27.44 5.24 1.54
N PRO A 133 -28.31 4.27 1.89
CA PRO A 133 -27.96 2.85 1.85
C PRO A 133 -27.63 2.35 0.44
N ASP A 134 -28.20 2.98 -0.60
CA ASP A 134 -27.90 2.71 -2.00
C ASP A 134 -26.43 3.02 -2.36
N ILE A 135 -25.90 4.14 -1.86
CA ILE A 135 -24.49 4.52 -2.07
C ILE A 135 -23.56 3.65 -1.22
N VAL A 136 -23.96 3.28 0.00
CA VAL A 136 -23.20 2.33 0.83
C VAL A 136 -23.04 1.00 0.09
N ALA A 137 -24.13 0.46 -0.46
CA ALA A 137 -24.12 -0.77 -1.22
C ALA A 137 -23.23 -0.69 -2.47
N ALA A 138 -23.26 0.43 -3.21
CA ALA A 138 -22.40 0.64 -4.37
C ALA A 138 -20.90 0.66 -4.01
N HIS A 139 -20.54 1.28 -2.88
CA HIS A 139 -19.17 1.25 -2.36
C HIS A 139 -18.76 -0.15 -1.88
N GLN A 140 -19.64 -0.87 -1.19
CA GLN A 140 -19.37 -2.25 -0.75
C GLN A 140 -19.22 -3.22 -1.91
N GLU A 141 -20.00 -3.05 -2.98
CA GLU A 141 -19.83 -3.80 -4.22
C GLU A 141 -18.45 -3.53 -4.84
N PHE A 142 -18.06 -2.26 -4.97
CA PHE A 142 -16.74 -1.90 -5.48
C PHE A 142 -15.58 -2.50 -4.66
N LEU A 143 -15.77 -2.67 -3.35
CA LEU A 143 -14.78 -3.26 -2.45
C LEU A 143 -14.72 -4.80 -2.52
N ARG A 144 -15.60 -5.50 -3.24
CA ARG A 144 -15.54 -6.96 -3.36
C ARG A 144 -14.27 -7.42 -4.08
N ASP A 145 -13.63 -8.43 -3.53
CA ASP A 145 -12.39 -9.07 -4.00
C ASP A 145 -11.24 -8.09 -4.30
N VAL A 146 -11.24 -6.89 -3.70
CA VAL A 146 -10.11 -5.97 -3.80
C VAL A 146 -8.94 -6.43 -2.93
N MET A 147 -9.24 -7.20 -1.89
CA MET A 147 -8.28 -7.86 -1.00
C MET A 147 -8.48 -9.37 -1.00
N ARG A 148 -7.46 -10.08 -0.55
CA ARG A 148 -7.52 -11.51 -0.23
C ARG A 148 -6.80 -11.77 1.09
N VAL A 149 -7.34 -12.67 1.90
CA VAL A 149 -6.68 -13.26 3.06
C VAL A 149 -6.37 -14.72 2.74
N ASP A 150 -5.19 -15.20 3.15
CA ASP A 150 -4.82 -16.60 3.07
C ASP A 150 -4.19 -17.06 4.39
N LEU A 151 -4.81 -18.04 5.04
CA LEU A 151 -4.19 -18.86 6.08
C LEU A 151 -3.20 -19.80 5.39
N PHE A 152 -1.96 -19.32 5.29
CA PHE A 152 -0.93 -19.89 4.44
C PHE A 152 -0.27 -21.11 5.08
N GLY A 153 0.13 -21.00 6.35
CA GLY A 153 0.99 -21.98 7.00
C GLY A 153 0.79 -22.00 8.51
N VAL A 154 1.39 -23.00 9.16
CA VAL A 154 1.54 -23.05 10.62
C VAL A 154 2.95 -23.47 10.98
N ARG A 155 3.54 -22.81 11.98
CA ARG A 155 4.83 -23.17 12.56
C ARG A 155 4.67 -23.79 13.94
N GLU A 156 5.47 -24.81 14.19
CA GLU A 156 5.60 -25.46 15.50
C GLU A 156 6.26 -24.51 16.52
N GLU A 157 6.02 -24.74 17.81
CA GLU A 157 6.62 -24.03 18.96
C GLU A 157 6.28 -22.53 19.11
N GLY A 158 5.41 -21.98 18.26
CA GLY A 158 5.00 -20.56 18.36
C GLY A 158 6.08 -19.57 17.93
N GLU A 159 7.11 -20.03 17.21
CA GLU A 159 8.27 -19.22 16.83
C GLU A 159 8.43 -19.07 15.30
N ILE A 160 9.00 -17.94 14.89
CA ILE A 160 9.20 -17.55 13.48
C ILE A 160 10.22 -18.42 12.73
N ASP A 161 11.08 -19.12 13.46
CA ASP A 161 12.02 -20.12 12.96
C ASP A 161 11.56 -21.57 13.24
N GLY A 162 10.37 -21.71 13.83
CA GLY A 162 9.70 -22.99 13.99
C GLY A 162 9.44 -23.67 12.65
N LYS A 163 9.39 -25.00 12.66
CA LYS A 163 9.17 -25.82 11.48
C LYS A 163 7.84 -25.47 10.83
N LEU A 164 7.90 -25.02 9.58
CA LEU A 164 6.73 -24.61 8.81
C LEU A 164 6.05 -25.80 8.12
N THR A 165 4.73 -25.89 8.28
CA THR A 165 3.86 -26.72 7.44
C THR A 165 3.02 -25.80 6.55
N ALA A 166 3.32 -25.80 5.25
CA ALA A 166 2.66 -24.96 4.25
C ALA A 166 2.77 -25.57 2.83
N PRO A 167 1.92 -25.17 1.89
CA PRO A 167 0.71 -24.38 2.11
C PRO A 167 -0.38 -25.24 2.77
N LEU A 168 -1.18 -24.66 3.66
CA LEU A 168 -2.33 -25.35 4.27
C LEU A 168 -3.41 -25.63 3.22
N ARG A 169 -4.03 -26.81 3.29
CA ARG A 169 -5.12 -27.32 2.45
C ARG A 169 -4.68 -27.98 1.13
N PRO A 170 -5.32 -29.10 0.73
CA PRO A 170 -6.44 -29.75 1.43
C PRO A 170 -6.00 -30.46 2.73
N THR A 171 -4.71 -30.74 2.87
CA THR A 171 -4.12 -31.32 4.08
C THR A 171 -3.67 -30.23 5.07
N VAL A 172 -3.82 -30.54 6.36
CA VAL A 172 -3.40 -29.69 7.47
C VAL A 172 -2.72 -30.58 8.51
N PRO A 173 -1.78 -30.07 9.32
CA PRO A 173 -1.19 -30.84 10.40
C PRO A 173 -2.18 -31.03 11.54
N GLU A 174 -2.01 -32.11 12.29
CA GLU A 174 -2.66 -32.30 13.59
C GLU A 174 -2.00 -31.40 14.65
N LEU A 175 -2.82 -30.70 15.43
CA LEU A 175 -2.35 -29.83 16.51
C LEU A 175 -2.37 -30.59 17.84
N VAL A 176 -1.31 -30.45 18.62
CA VAL A 176 -1.14 -31.15 19.89
C VAL A 176 -1.58 -30.24 21.05
N PRO A 177 -2.53 -30.68 21.90
CA PRO A 177 -2.89 -29.96 23.12
C PRO A 177 -1.68 -29.62 24.00
N GLY A 178 -1.68 -28.45 24.62
CA GLY A 178 -0.60 -27.93 25.46
C GLY A 178 0.55 -27.26 24.70
N ARG A 179 0.64 -27.40 23.37
CA ARG A 179 1.68 -26.76 22.55
C ARG A 179 1.24 -25.40 22.02
N SER A 180 2.22 -24.55 21.73
CA SER A 180 2.04 -23.28 21.01
C SER A 180 2.31 -23.43 19.53
N TYR A 181 1.51 -22.74 18.71
CA TYR A 181 1.67 -22.68 17.26
C TYR A 181 1.61 -21.24 16.78
N LEU A 182 2.33 -20.96 15.69
CA LEU A 182 2.28 -19.67 14.99
C LEU A 182 1.59 -19.86 13.64
N PHE A 183 0.42 -19.24 13.47
CA PHE A 183 -0.34 -19.26 12.23
C PHE A 183 0.14 -18.13 11.30
N GLU A 184 0.58 -18.52 10.11
CA GLU A 184 1.10 -17.63 9.08
C GLU A 184 -0.06 -17.17 8.17
N THR A 185 -0.39 -15.89 8.24
CA THR A 185 -1.46 -15.27 7.45
C THR A 185 -0.87 -14.33 6.41
N VAL A 186 -1.44 -14.32 5.20
CA VAL A 186 -1.08 -13.38 4.14
C VAL A 186 -2.29 -12.53 3.77
N ILE A 187 -2.13 -11.21 3.77
CA ILE A 187 -3.10 -10.26 3.20
C ILE A 187 -2.57 -9.68 1.89
N ARG A 188 -3.40 -9.64 0.84
CA ARG A 188 -2.95 -9.42 -0.55
C ARG A 188 -3.87 -8.46 -1.33
N THR A 189 -3.30 -7.47 -2.03
CA THR A 189 -4.02 -6.48 -2.84
C THR A 189 -4.32 -6.93 -4.28
N MET A 190 -5.58 -7.17 -4.64
CA MET A 190 -5.89 -7.85 -5.90
C MET A 190 -6.10 -6.92 -7.10
N LYS A 191 -6.95 -5.90 -6.96
CA LYS A 191 -7.49 -5.12 -8.10
C LYS A 191 -6.92 -3.70 -8.23
N MET A 192 -6.25 -3.19 -7.20
CA MET A 192 -5.87 -1.77 -7.13
C MET A 192 -4.50 -1.48 -7.73
N GLY A 193 -4.39 -0.29 -8.35
CA GLY A 193 -3.14 0.22 -8.90
C GLY A 193 -2.32 1.08 -7.95
N HIS A 194 -2.83 1.41 -6.76
CA HIS A 194 -2.14 2.24 -5.77
C HIS A 194 -2.07 1.55 -4.39
N LEU A 195 -1.48 2.19 -3.39
CA LEU A 195 -1.35 1.63 -2.03
C LEU A 195 -2.71 1.31 -1.41
N PHE A 196 -2.74 0.28 -0.55
CA PHE A 196 -3.88 -0.06 0.31
C PHE A 196 -3.55 0.15 1.79
N THR A 197 -4.32 0.88 2.59
CA THR A 197 -5.34 1.84 2.15
C THR A 197 -4.68 3.11 1.61
N GLN A 198 -5.46 4.00 0.99
CA GLN A 198 -4.97 5.31 0.59
C GLN A 198 -6.00 6.40 0.90
N GLY A 199 -5.69 7.64 0.52
CA GLY A 199 -6.46 8.82 0.86
C GLY A 199 -6.14 9.22 2.27
N THR A 200 -7.02 8.86 3.17
CA THR A 200 -6.98 9.29 4.57
C THR A 200 -6.59 8.11 5.43
N VAL A 201 -5.34 7.68 5.22
CA VAL A 201 -4.74 6.47 5.77
C VAL A 201 -4.61 6.50 7.30
N ASP A 202 -4.62 7.70 7.86
CA ASP A 202 -4.64 8.01 9.29
C ASP A 202 -6.00 7.74 9.94
N SER A 203 -7.10 7.79 9.17
CA SER A 203 -8.46 7.64 9.70
C SER A 203 -9.20 6.40 9.23
N ASN A 204 -8.73 5.74 8.16
CA ASN A 204 -9.32 4.47 7.73
C ASN A 204 -9.03 3.42 8.81
N GLU A 205 -10.06 2.75 9.32
CA GLU A 205 -9.90 1.69 10.30
C GLU A 205 -9.99 0.34 9.59
N VAL A 206 -8.85 -0.27 9.36
CA VAL A 206 -8.72 -1.57 8.69
C VAL A 206 -7.95 -2.49 9.59
N TRP A 207 -8.55 -3.62 9.93
CA TRP A 207 -7.96 -4.54 10.89
C TRP A 207 -8.24 -5.99 10.53
N LEU A 208 -7.41 -6.88 11.05
CA LEU A 208 -7.68 -8.30 11.04
C LEU A 208 -8.47 -8.70 12.29
N GLU A 209 -9.67 -9.21 12.08
CA GLU A 209 -10.45 -9.92 13.10
C GLU A 209 -10.15 -11.41 12.98
N VAL A 210 -9.62 -12.00 14.04
CA VAL A 210 -9.24 -13.42 14.09
C VAL A 210 -9.98 -14.10 15.21
N THR A 211 -10.59 -15.25 14.92
CA THR A 211 -11.28 -16.07 15.91
C THR A 211 -10.85 -17.52 15.78
N ALA A 212 -10.43 -18.12 16.89
CA ALA A 212 -10.14 -19.53 17.04
C ALA A 212 -11.25 -20.19 17.88
N THR A 213 -11.92 -21.19 17.32
CA THR A 213 -13.04 -21.91 17.95
C THR A 213 -12.80 -23.41 17.98
N SER A 214 -13.18 -24.08 19.06
CA SER A 214 -13.24 -25.55 19.16
C SER A 214 -14.63 -25.95 19.64
N GLY A 215 -15.39 -26.65 18.79
CA GLY A 215 -16.84 -26.80 18.99
C GLY A 215 -17.52 -25.42 19.08
N ASP A 216 -18.30 -25.20 20.14
CA ASP A 216 -18.96 -23.92 20.40
C ASP A 216 -18.11 -22.95 21.25
N ARG A 217 -16.91 -23.37 21.69
CA ARG A 217 -16.04 -22.56 22.56
C ARG A 217 -15.10 -21.70 21.72
N ILE A 218 -15.09 -20.39 21.98
CA ILE A 218 -14.03 -19.49 21.50
C ILE A 218 -12.83 -19.65 22.43
N ILE A 219 -11.68 -20.01 21.88
CA ILE A 219 -10.44 -20.22 22.64
C ILE A 219 -9.38 -19.16 22.39
N GLY A 220 -9.57 -18.35 21.34
CA GLY A 220 -8.66 -17.27 20.98
C GLY A 220 -9.37 -16.22 20.13
N ARG A 221 -9.14 -14.94 20.39
CA ARG A 221 -9.65 -13.84 19.59
C ARG A 221 -8.64 -12.69 19.50
N SER A 222 -8.66 -11.97 18.38
CA SER A 222 -7.96 -10.69 18.16
C SER A 222 -8.83 -9.79 17.27
N GLY A 223 -8.80 -8.48 17.48
CA GLY A 223 -9.58 -7.54 16.65
C GLY A 223 -11.09 -7.58 16.92
N ALA A 224 -11.47 -7.98 18.12
CA ALA A 224 -12.85 -7.89 18.60
C ALA A 224 -13.28 -6.42 18.69
N ILE A 225 -14.56 -6.17 18.46
CA ILE A 225 -15.18 -4.87 18.74
C ILE A 225 -15.71 -4.90 20.17
N ASP A 226 -15.42 -3.85 20.94
CA ASP A 226 -15.90 -3.67 22.31
C ASP A 226 -17.15 -2.77 22.35
N PRO A 227 -18.35 -3.33 22.59
CA PRO A 227 -19.58 -2.55 22.69
C PRO A 227 -19.60 -1.60 23.89
N ALA A 228 -18.93 -1.95 25.00
CA ALA A 228 -18.85 -1.11 26.19
C ALA A 228 -18.03 0.16 25.94
N ARG A 229 -17.15 0.13 24.93
CA ARG A 229 -16.35 1.27 24.47
C ARG A 229 -16.87 1.91 23.18
N GLY A 230 -18.18 1.81 22.93
CA GLY A 230 -18.81 2.45 21.78
C GLY A 230 -18.40 1.84 20.44
N ASN A 231 -18.16 0.53 20.43
CA ASN A 231 -17.67 -0.24 19.28
C ASN A 231 -16.24 0.14 18.84
N GLU A 232 -15.34 0.38 19.80
CA GLU A 232 -13.91 0.50 19.55
C GLU A 232 -13.34 -0.87 19.14
N VAL A 233 -12.44 -0.91 18.16
CA VAL A 233 -11.71 -2.14 17.80
C VAL A 233 -10.58 -2.35 18.81
N ASP A 234 -10.36 -3.61 19.20
CA ASP A 234 -9.22 -4.02 20.02
C ASP A 234 -7.90 -3.36 19.52
N PRO A 235 -7.27 -2.48 20.32
CA PRO A 235 -6.07 -1.76 19.89
C PRO A 235 -4.87 -2.69 19.69
N TRP A 236 -4.91 -3.91 20.22
CA TRP A 236 -3.88 -4.94 20.04
C TRP A 236 -4.12 -5.82 18.81
N ALA A 237 -5.06 -5.48 17.94
CA ALA A 237 -5.19 -6.13 16.64
C ALA A 237 -4.10 -5.69 15.65
N HIS A 238 -3.94 -6.45 14.56
CA HIS A 238 -3.16 -5.98 13.42
C HIS A 238 -3.97 -4.96 12.63
N PHE A 239 -3.42 -3.75 12.45
CA PHE A 239 -4.05 -2.69 11.65
C PHE A 239 -3.29 -2.44 10.35
N VAL A 240 -4.04 -2.32 9.24
CA VAL A 240 -3.53 -1.98 7.91
C VAL A 240 -3.72 -0.47 7.68
N ASN A 241 -2.96 0.34 8.44
CA ASN A 241 -3.08 1.80 8.45
C ASN A 241 -1.72 2.50 8.58
N VAL A 242 -1.75 3.83 8.74
CA VAL A 242 -0.58 4.63 9.13
C VAL A 242 -0.85 5.27 10.48
N PHE A 243 -0.02 4.97 11.46
CA PHE A 243 -0.08 5.64 12.76
C PHE A 243 0.72 6.94 12.70
N MET A 244 0.06 7.99 12.22
CA MET A 244 0.69 9.29 12.02
C MET A 244 0.79 10.07 13.34
N LEU A 245 1.93 10.73 13.56
CA LEU A 245 2.20 11.51 14.76
C LEU A 245 2.31 13.01 14.48
N ASP A 246 1.99 13.80 15.49
CA ASP A 246 2.45 15.18 15.62
C ASP A 246 3.86 15.28 16.24
N LYS A 247 4.39 16.51 16.35
CA LYS A 247 5.72 16.81 16.92
C LYS A 247 5.88 16.42 18.40
N ASP A 248 4.77 16.20 19.11
CA ASP A 248 4.70 15.86 20.52
C ASP A 248 4.34 14.36 20.74
N GLY A 249 4.38 13.58 19.65
CA GLY A 249 4.14 12.15 19.66
C GLY A 249 2.67 11.78 19.91
N ASN A 250 1.72 12.70 19.74
CA ASN A 250 0.30 12.37 19.76
C ASN A 250 -0.11 11.79 18.41
N ARG A 251 -0.99 10.79 18.42
CA ARG A 251 -1.62 10.29 17.19
C ARG A 251 -2.44 11.41 16.54
N ILE A 252 -2.33 11.55 15.23
CA ILE A 252 -3.28 12.31 14.41
C ILE A 252 -4.60 11.55 14.41
N ASP A 253 -5.56 12.00 15.21
CA ASP A 253 -6.84 11.34 15.48
C ASP A 253 -8.05 12.16 15.00
N ARG A 254 -7.84 13.39 14.50
CA ARG A 254 -8.90 14.36 14.14
C ARG A 254 -8.81 14.86 12.72
N ARG A 255 -8.00 14.21 11.86
CA ARG A 255 -7.78 14.65 10.48
C ARG A 255 -7.27 16.09 10.43
N ASN A 256 -6.30 16.40 11.28
CA ASN A 256 -5.61 17.67 11.43
C ASN A 256 -4.29 17.65 10.64
N PRO A 257 -4.31 17.84 9.30
CA PRO A 257 -3.11 17.75 8.46
C PRO A 257 -2.03 18.77 8.82
N GLN A 258 -2.40 19.90 9.41
CA GLN A 258 -1.46 20.92 9.86
C GLN A 258 -0.48 20.40 10.92
N ASP A 259 -0.85 19.36 11.67
CA ASP A 259 -0.03 18.81 12.75
C ASP A 259 0.75 17.56 12.31
N ILE A 260 0.56 17.08 11.07
CA ILE A 260 1.27 15.92 10.54
C ILE A 260 2.79 16.17 10.59
N PHE A 261 3.51 15.23 11.20
CA PHE A 261 4.94 15.35 11.40
C PHE A 261 5.71 14.11 10.92
N THR A 262 5.43 12.94 11.48
CA THR A 262 6.11 11.68 11.11
C THR A 262 5.27 10.45 11.48
N PRO A 263 5.32 9.34 10.72
CA PRO A 263 4.65 8.12 11.12
C PRO A 263 5.43 7.37 12.22
N LEU A 264 4.72 6.72 13.14
CA LEU A 264 5.27 5.69 14.02
C LEU A 264 5.50 4.39 13.24
N TYR A 265 4.52 3.99 12.42
CA TYR A 265 4.62 2.89 11.47
C TYR A 265 3.73 3.16 10.25
N ASN A 266 3.98 2.44 9.16
CA ASN A 266 3.18 2.47 7.94
C ASN A 266 2.95 1.04 7.42
N HIS A 267 1.72 0.56 7.55
CA HIS A 267 1.30 -0.78 7.12
C HIS A 267 0.51 -0.75 5.81
N GLN A 268 0.70 0.28 4.97
CA GLN A 268 0.11 0.26 3.64
C GLN A 268 0.72 -0.84 2.76
N ILE A 269 -0.10 -1.49 1.94
CA ILE A 269 0.27 -2.58 1.05
C ILE A 269 0.37 -2.07 -0.39
N PRO A 270 1.50 -2.28 -1.09
CA PRO A 270 1.64 -1.92 -2.50
C PRO A 270 0.66 -2.65 -3.44
N PRO A 271 0.44 -2.11 -4.66
CA PRO A 271 -0.30 -2.78 -5.73
C PRO A 271 0.33 -4.13 -6.04
N GLY A 272 -0.47 -5.18 -6.11
CA GLY A 272 0.06 -6.49 -6.46
C GLY A 272 1.01 -7.07 -5.38
N ALA A 273 1.06 -6.53 -4.17
CA ALA A 273 1.86 -7.06 -3.08
C ALA A 273 1.00 -7.61 -1.93
N GLY A 274 1.66 -8.26 -0.96
CA GLY A 274 1.03 -8.71 0.27
C GLY A 274 1.84 -8.36 1.51
N GLN A 275 1.26 -8.63 2.68
CA GLN A 275 1.89 -8.56 4.00
C GLN A 275 1.66 -9.87 4.74
N THR A 276 2.66 -10.32 5.50
CA THR A 276 2.54 -11.48 6.39
C THR A 276 2.20 -11.04 7.82
N VAL A 277 1.32 -11.79 8.48
CA VAL A 277 0.89 -11.54 9.87
C VAL A 277 0.94 -12.85 10.63
N HIS A 278 1.52 -12.84 11.84
CA HIS A 278 1.76 -14.05 12.62
C HIS A 278 0.87 -14.09 13.86
N TYR A 279 -0.03 -15.07 13.95
CA TYR A 279 -0.91 -15.26 15.10
C TYR A 279 -0.45 -16.41 15.97
N GLU A 280 -0.14 -16.13 17.23
CA GLU A 280 0.28 -17.13 18.21
C GLU A 280 -0.92 -17.64 19.00
N LEU A 281 -1.06 -18.96 19.12
CA LEU A 281 -2.08 -19.59 19.96
C LEU A 281 -1.47 -20.77 20.71
N GLN A 282 -1.65 -20.78 22.02
CA GLN A 282 -1.44 -21.97 22.83
C GLN A 282 -2.70 -22.83 22.76
N ILE A 283 -2.56 -24.09 22.34
CA ILE A 283 -3.68 -25.03 22.24
C ILE A 283 -4.04 -25.50 23.66
N PRO A 284 -5.26 -25.28 24.16
CA PRO A 284 -5.68 -25.76 25.48
C PRO A 284 -5.55 -27.28 25.61
N GLU A 285 -5.19 -27.77 26.80
CA GLU A 285 -5.03 -29.20 27.09
C GLU A 285 -6.36 -29.98 27.04
N ASP A 286 -7.48 -29.29 27.23
CA ASP A 286 -8.82 -29.86 27.38
C ASP A 286 -9.65 -29.85 26.09
N LEU A 287 -9.04 -29.58 24.93
CA LEU A 287 -9.76 -29.57 23.67
C LEU A 287 -10.29 -30.97 23.30
N ALA A 288 -11.61 -31.06 23.11
CA ALA A 288 -12.31 -32.29 22.74
C ALA A 288 -12.96 -32.21 21.34
N ALA A 289 -12.67 -31.16 20.57
CA ALA A 289 -13.20 -30.95 19.22
C ALA A 289 -12.13 -30.30 18.32
N PRO A 290 -12.21 -30.47 16.99
CA PRO A 290 -11.36 -29.77 16.03
C PRO A 290 -11.28 -28.26 16.26
N LEU A 291 -10.14 -27.66 15.91
CA LEU A 291 -9.92 -26.23 15.97
C LEU A 291 -10.22 -25.59 14.62
N THR A 292 -11.19 -24.68 14.55
CA THR A 292 -11.34 -23.77 13.42
C THR A 292 -10.65 -22.44 13.72
N LEU A 293 -9.82 -21.98 12.79
CA LEU A 293 -9.32 -20.60 12.73
C LEU A 293 -10.00 -19.85 11.58
N GLU A 294 -10.63 -18.71 11.89
CA GLU A 294 -11.25 -17.81 10.92
C GLU A 294 -10.59 -16.42 10.99
N VAL A 295 -10.20 -15.89 9.84
CA VAL A 295 -9.55 -14.57 9.70
C VAL A 295 -10.37 -13.73 8.74
N LYS A 296 -10.75 -12.51 9.16
CA LYS A 296 -11.45 -11.51 8.35
C LYS A 296 -10.63 -10.23 8.29
N LEU A 297 -10.43 -9.70 7.08
CA LEU A 297 -9.97 -8.33 6.90
C LEU A 297 -11.19 -7.41 6.85
N GLN A 298 -11.35 -6.61 7.90
CA GLN A 298 -12.49 -5.72 8.08
C GLN A 298 -12.09 -4.28 7.72
N TYR A 299 -13.05 -3.51 7.23
CA TYR A 299 -12.90 -2.10 6.91
C TYR A 299 -14.05 -1.27 7.48
N ARG A 300 -13.73 -0.23 8.23
CA ARG A 300 -14.65 0.84 8.65
C ARG A 300 -14.02 2.19 8.32
N LYS A 301 -14.82 3.13 7.78
CA LYS A 301 -14.26 4.38 7.22
C LYS A 301 -13.57 5.26 8.28
N PHE A 302 -14.13 5.30 9.48
CA PHE A 302 -13.65 6.12 10.59
C PHE A 302 -13.69 5.31 11.89
N ASP A 303 -12.64 5.46 12.69
CA ASP A 303 -12.58 4.83 14.00
C ASP A 303 -13.50 5.51 15.03
N GLN A 304 -13.65 4.85 16.18
CA GLN A 304 -14.49 5.32 17.28
C GLN A 304 -14.04 6.68 17.84
N GLN A 305 -12.73 6.90 17.96
CA GLN A 305 -12.16 8.15 18.50
C GLN A 305 -12.50 9.36 17.63
N TYR A 306 -12.35 9.23 16.32
CA TYR A 306 -12.70 10.28 15.36
C TYR A 306 -14.22 10.56 15.37
N MET A 307 -15.03 9.50 15.39
CA MET A 307 -16.48 9.67 15.37
C MET A 307 -17.03 10.27 16.67
N GLN A 308 -16.42 9.96 17.82
CA GLN A 308 -16.73 10.65 19.08
C GLN A 308 -16.48 12.15 18.96
N PHE A 309 -15.34 12.57 18.41
CA PHE A 309 -15.03 13.98 18.17
C PHE A 309 -16.06 14.64 17.23
N VAL A 310 -16.42 13.98 16.12
CA VAL A 310 -17.41 14.48 15.17
C VAL A 310 -18.77 14.66 15.84
N ALA A 311 -19.22 13.68 16.63
CA ALA A 311 -20.48 13.74 17.35
C ALA A 311 -20.52 14.89 18.35
N ASP A 312 -19.46 15.05 19.16
CA ASP A 312 -19.36 16.11 20.15
C ASP A 312 -19.31 17.51 19.52
N ALA A 313 -18.57 17.67 18.42
CA ALA A 313 -18.51 18.93 17.69
C ALA A 313 -19.88 19.31 17.09
N ASN A 314 -20.55 18.35 16.46
CA ASN A 314 -21.87 18.57 15.84
C ASN A 314 -22.97 18.82 16.88
N ARG A 315 -22.91 18.18 18.06
CA ARG A 315 -23.82 18.45 19.18
C ARG A 315 -23.73 19.91 19.64
N LYS A 316 -22.52 20.46 19.74
CA LYS A 316 -22.31 21.89 20.08
C LYS A 316 -22.88 22.84 19.03
N LEU A 317 -23.00 22.40 17.78
CA LEU A 317 -23.59 23.15 16.68
C LEU A 317 -25.12 22.94 16.58
N GLY A 318 -25.73 22.13 17.45
CA GLY A 318 -27.16 21.82 17.39
C GLY A 318 -27.56 20.91 16.22
N ALA A 319 -26.61 20.15 15.66
CA ALA A 319 -26.80 19.31 14.49
C ALA A 319 -26.32 17.86 14.72
N PRO A 320 -26.89 17.12 15.69
CA PRO A 320 -26.42 15.78 16.05
C PRO A 320 -26.40 14.84 14.83
N VAL A 321 -25.36 14.00 14.76
CA VAL A 321 -25.19 13.03 13.67
C VAL A 321 -25.84 11.69 14.03
N ARG A 322 -26.24 10.92 13.02
CA ARG A 322 -26.75 9.55 13.17
C ARG A 322 -25.84 8.72 14.08
N GLY A 323 -26.41 7.93 14.99
CA GLY A 323 -25.66 7.15 16.00
C GLY A 323 -25.34 7.92 17.29
N SER A 324 -25.69 9.21 17.37
CA SER A 324 -25.50 10.02 18.59
C SER A 324 -26.72 9.95 19.49
N THR A 325 -26.48 9.77 20.79
CA THR A 325 -27.48 9.99 21.85
C THR A 325 -27.03 11.15 22.73
N ASP A 326 -27.97 11.99 23.18
CA ASP A 326 -27.66 13.15 24.02
C ASP A 326 -27.07 12.72 25.37
N GLY A 327 -25.98 13.37 25.76
CA GLY A 327 -25.30 13.11 27.05
C GLY A 327 -24.55 11.77 27.12
N GLN A 328 -24.46 11.02 26.03
CA GLN A 328 -23.78 9.72 25.98
C GLN A 328 -22.57 9.72 25.04
N THR A 329 -21.67 8.77 25.27
CA THR A 329 -20.60 8.38 24.34
C THR A 329 -21.25 7.96 23.02
N TYR A 330 -20.67 8.40 21.91
CA TYR A 330 -21.07 8.00 20.57
C TYR A 330 -20.85 6.50 20.40
N VAL A 331 -21.79 5.81 19.76
CA VAL A 331 -21.63 4.40 19.41
C VAL A 331 -21.35 4.33 17.91
N ASN A 332 -20.17 3.81 17.53
CA ASN A 332 -19.79 3.75 16.13
C ASN A 332 -20.47 2.60 15.39
N GLU A 333 -21.63 2.92 14.82
CA GLU A 333 -22.45 2.07 13.97
C GLU A 333 -22.15 2.24 12.47
N LEU A 334 -21.02 2.86 12.10
CA LEU A 334 -20.66 2.98 10.69
C LEU A 334 -20.54 1.58 10.06
N PRO A 335 -20.93 1.41 8.77
CA PRO A 335 -20.89 0.12 8.10
C PRO A 335 -19.48 -0.47 8.11
N ILE A 336 -19.37 -1.71 8.57
CA ILE A 336 -18.17 -2.54 8.44
C ILE A 336 -18.31 -3.38 7.18
N THR A 337 -17.29 -3.32 6.33
CA THR A 337 -17.20 -4.12 5.11
C THR A 337 -16.13 -5.18 5.30
N THR A 338 -16.50 -6.45 5.21
CA THR A 338 -15.54 -7.56 5.14
C THR A 338 -14.93 -7.59 3.75
N LEU A 339 -13.65 -7.24 3.65
CA LEU A 339 -12.91 -7.17 2.39
C LEU A 339 -12.44 -8.54 1.91
N ALA A 340 -12.13 -9.44 2.85
CA ALA A 340 -11.76 -10.81 2.57
C ALA A 340 -11.88 -11.66 3.84
N VAL A 341 -12.09 -12.97 3.64
CA VAL A 341 -12.21 -13.96 4.71
C VAL A 341 -11.47 -15.24 4.31
N ASP A 342 -10.88 -15.90 5.30
CA ASP A 342 -10.38 -17.26 5.16
C ASP A 342 -10.61 -18.10 6.42
N ARG A 343 -10.78 -19.41 6.25
CA ARG A 343 -11.09 -20.35 7.32
C ARG A 343 -10.38 -21.68 7.09
N VAL A 344 -9.78 -22.22 8.16
CA VAL A 344 -9.13 -23.53 8.17
C VAL A 344 -9.50 -24.27 9.46
N THR A 345 -9.82 -25.56 9.36
CA THR A 345 -10.09 -26.44 10.50
C THR A 345 -8.97 -27.46 10.65
N PHE A 346 -8.39 -27.55 11.84
CA PHE A 346 -7.30 -28.45 12.20
C PHE A 346 -7.80 -29.59 13.09
N PRO A 347 -7.35 -30.83 12.86
CA PRO A 347 -7.57 -31.93 13.79
C PRO A 347 -6.75 -31.72 15.06
N ILE A 348 -7.25 -32.22 16.18
CA ILE A 348 -6.58 -32.15 17.48
C ILE A 348 -6.13 -33.55 17.88
N ALA A 349 -4.86 -33.70 18.28
CA ALA A 349 -4.31 -34.97 18.70
C ALA A 349 -5.10 -35.55 19.88
N GLY A 350 -5.56 -36.79 19.74
CA GLY A 350 -6.39 -37.48 20.73
C GLY A 350 -7.90 -37.24 20.59
N VAL A 351 -8.34 -36.43 19.62
CA VAL A 351 -9.75 -36.23 19.28
C VAL A 351 -10.07 -36.97 17.97
N ASP A 352 -10.94 -37.98 18.04
CA ASP A 352 -11.40 -38.73 16.87
C ASP A 352 -12.47 -37.93 16.11
N ALA A 353 -12.02 -37.05 15.22
CA ALA A 353 -12.88 -36.25 14.36
C ALA A 353 -12.24 -36.04 12.99
N GLU A 354 -12.96 -36.40 11.93
CA GLU A 354 -12.56 -36.08 10.56
C GLU A 354 -12.73 -34.58 10.29
N VAL A 355 -11.71 -33.99 9.68
CA VAL A 355 -11.72 -32.59 9.26
C VAL A 355 -11.48 -32.52 7.76
N GLU A 356 -12.34 -31.78 7.07
CA GLU A 356 -12.19 -31.51 5.64
C GLU A 356 -11.94 -30.03 5.45
N ASN A 357 -10.95 -29.70 4.63
CA ASN A 357 -10.73 -28.35 4.17
C ASN A 357 -10.74 -28.32 2.64
N PRO A 358 -11.60 -27.49 2.01
CA PRO A 358 -11.63 -27.41 0.57
C PRO A 358 -10.28 -26.92 0.02
N PRO A 359 -9.84 -27.41 -1.15
CA PRO A 359 -8.71 -26.84 -1.86
C PRO A 359 -8.90 -25.34 -2.09
N ARG A 360 -7.80 -24.58 -2.10
CA ARG A 360 -7.85 -23.15 -2.44
C ARG A 360 -7.78 -22.95 -3.94
N GLU A 361 -8.61 -22.04 -4.45
CA GLU A 361 -8.54 -21.51 -5.82
C GLU A 361 -7.40 -20.50 -5.97
N ILE A 362 -6.24 -20.82 -5.41
CA ILE A 362 -5.00 -20.06 -5.51
C ILE A 362 -3.90 -21.08 -5.80
N PRO A 363 -3.19 -20.99 -6.94
CA PRO A 363 -2.10 -21.91 -7.26
C PRO A 363 -1.05 -21.94 -6.13
N ALA A 364 -0.54 -23.12 -5.81
CA ALA A 364 0.44 -23.30 -4.72
C ALA A 364 1.66 -22.39 -4.87
N TRP A 365 2.18 -22.23 -6.09
CA TRP A 365 3.30 -21.33 -6.37
C TRP A 365 2.98 -19.87 -6.02
N GLN A 366 1.74 -19.43 -6.26
CA GLN A 366 1.32 -18.06 -5.98
C GLN A 366 1.18 -17.84 -4.48
N ARG A 367 0.70 -18.84 -3.73
CA ARG A 367 0.63 -18.76 -2.26
C ARG A 367 2.02 -18.62 -1.63
N TRP A 368 2.98 -19.43 -2.07
CA TRP A 368 4.39 -19.30 -1.66
C TRP A 368 4.99 -17.95 -2.06
N ASN A 369 4.70 -17.48 -3.28
CA ASN A 369 5.21 -16.21 -3.76
C ASN A 369 4.65 -15.03 -2.96
N ASP A 370 3.34 -15.01 -2.68
CA ASP A 370 2.71 -13.96 -1.89
C ASP A 370 3.19 -13.97 -0.43
N TYR A 371 3.44 -15.16 0.14
CA TYR A 371 4.09 -15.30 1.45
C TYR A 371 5.50 -14.71 1.44
N GLY A 372 6.33 -15.09 0.47
CA GLY A 372 7.69 -14.57 0.31
C GLY A 372 7.73 -13.05 0.08
N ILE A 373 6.80 -12.50 -0.72
CA ILE A 373 6.66 -11.06 -0.94
C ILE A 373 6.34 -10.34 0.38
N GLY A 374 5.40 -10.87 1.16
CA GLY A 374 5.04 -10.28 2.45
C GLY A 374 6.22 -10.23 3.43
N LEU A 375 7.03 -11.30 3.48
CA LEU A 375 8.24 -11.34 4.29
C LEU A 375 9.30 -10.36 3.78
N LEU A 376 9.52 -10.31 2.46
CA LEU A 376 10.51 -9.41 1.83
C LEU A 376 10.20 -7.94 2.14
N LEU A 377 8.92 -7.56 2.11
CA LEU A 377 8.49 -6.17 2.29
C LEU A 377 8.54 -5.69 3.75
N LYS A 378 8.66 -6.59 4.73
CA LYS A 378 8.97 -6.24 6.12
C LYS A 378 10.43 -5.83 6.34
N GLY A 379 11.25 -5.92 5.28
CA GLY A 379 12.65 -5.50 5.30
C GLY A 379 13.57 -6.65 5.69
N LYS A 380 14.60 -6.35 6.49
CA LYS A 380 15.73 -7.27 6.70
C LYS A 380 15.50 -8.35 7.75
N ALA A 381 14.40 -8.28 8.52
CA ALA A 381 14.19 -9.13 9.70
C ALA A 381 13.95 -10.60 9.34
N GLU A 382 13.36 -10.88 8.17
CA GLU A 382 12.90 -12.23 7.79
C GLU A 382 13.49 -12.71 6.44
N LEU A 383 14.64 -12.18 6.01
CA LEU A 383 15.23 -12.48 4.69
C LEU A 383 15.54 -13.97 4.49
N ARG A 384 15.88 -14.71 5.56
CA ARG A 384 16.07 -16.16 5.48
C ARG A 384 14.77 -16.87 5.08
N GLN A 385 13.68 -16.59 5.78
CA GLN A 385 12.35 -17.13 5.49
C GLN A 385 11.85 -16.66 4.12
N THR A 386 12.19 -15.44 3.70
CA THR A 386 11.96 -14.95 2.34
C THR A 386 12.62 -15.84 1.29
N ALA A 387 13.91 -16.16 1.45
CA ALA A 387 14.64 -17.01 0.52
C ALA A 387 14.11 -18.46 0.50
N GLU A 388 13.74 -19.01 1.66
CA GLU A 388 13.08 -20.31 1.77
C GLU A 388 11.76 -20.33 0.96
N ALA A 389 10.92 -19.32 1.13
CA ALA A 389 9.64 -19.22 0.42
C ALA A 389 9.83 -19.16 -1.11
N PHE A 390 10.74 -18.33 -1.61
CA PHE A 390 11.00 -18.24 -3.06
C PHE A 390 11.71 -19.48 -3.63
N THR A 391 12.45 -20.23 -2.81
CA THR A 391 12.99 -21.54 -3.19
C THR A 391 11.87 -22.55 -3.43
N GLU A 392 10.79 -22.54 -2.64
CA GLU A 392 9.62 -23.38 -2.91
C GLU A 392 8.91 -22.97 -4.21
N VAL A 393 8.85 -21.68 -4.53
CA VAL A 393 8.34 -21.20 -5.83
C VAL A 393 9.20 -21.72 -6.98
N GLU A 394 10.53 -21.68 -6.84
CA GLU A 394 11.47 -22.21 -7.83
C GLU A 394 11.29 -23.73 -8.04
N ARG A 395 11.07 -24.49 -6.95
CA ARG A 395 10.78 -25.94 -7.03
C ARG A 395 9.49 -26.29 -7.76
N LEU A 396 8.56 -25.33 -7.83
CA LEU A 396 7.31 -25.45 -8.58
C LEU A 396 7.46 -25.03 -10.06
N ASP A 397 8.70 -24.91 -10.55
CA ASP A 397 9.05 -24.60 -11.95
C ASP A 397 8.46 -23.26 -12.40
N ARG A 398 8.66 -22.24 -11.56
CA ARG A 398 8.17 -20.87 -11.81
C ARG A 398 9.31 -19.88 -11.75
N TRP A 399 9.46 -19.08 -12.80
CA TRP A 399 10.45 -18.00 -12.89
C TRP A 399 10.37 -17.00 -11.73
N ASP A 400 9.19 -16.84 -11.11
CA ASP A 400 8.97 -15.98 -9.95
C ASP A 400 9.94 -16.30 -8.81
N GLY A 401 10.26 -17.59 -8.61
CA GLY A 401 11.16 -18.08 -7.58
C GLY A 401 12.58 -17.51 -7.71
N PRO A 402 13.35 -17.87 -8.75
CA PRO A 402 14.70 -17.35 -8.93
C PRO A 402 14.73 -15.82 -9.14
N MET A 403 13.69 -15.22 -9.73
CA MET A 403 13.59 -13.76 -9.87
C MET A 403 13.48 -13.05 -8.51
N ASN A 404 12.68 -13.58 -7.59
CA ASN A 404 12.47 -12.99 -6.27
C ASN A 404 13.57 -13.39 -5.27
N LEU A 405 14.23 -14.54 -5.46
CA LEU A 405 15.51 -14.85 -4.80
C LEU A 405 16.57 -13.79 -5.13
N ALA A 406 16.69 -13.38 -6.39
CA ALA A 406 17.62 -12.31 -6.77
C ALA A 406 17.31 -10.99 -6.03
N ARG A 407 16.03 -10.66 -5.80
CA ARG A 407 15.64 -9.50 -4.98
C ARG A 407 16.08 -9.65 -3.53
N ALA A 408 15.87 -10.82 -2.93
CA ALA A 408 16.25 -11.11 -1.54
C ALA A 408 17.78 -11.03 -1.36
N TYR A 409 18.54 -11.71 -2.23
CA TYR A 409 20.00 -11.68 -2.20
C TYR A 409 20.57 -10.29 -2.46
N LEU A 410 19.99 -9.51 -3.38
CA LEU A 410 20.37 -8.12 -3.59
C LEU A 410 20.11 -7.25 -2.35
N ALA A 411 19.02 -7.48 -1.62
CA ALA A 411 18.71 -6.77 -0.39
C ALA A 411 19.65 -7.14 0.78
N GLU A 412 20.13 -8.38 0.80
CA GLU A 412 21.12 -8.90 1.75
C GLU A 412 22.56 -8.49 1.40
N GLY A 413 22.83 -8.16 0.13
CA GLY A 413 24.17 -7.85 -0.40
C GLY A 413 24.94 -9.07 -0.90
N GLN A 414 24.26 -10.20 -1.08
CA GLN A 414 24.80 -11.47 -1.61
C GLN A 414 24.81 -11.43 -3.14
N LEU A 415 25.83 -10.78 -3.72
CA LEU A 415 25.84 -10.47 -5.15
C LEU A 415 26.04 -11.70 -6.04
N ASP A 416 26.85 -12.66 -5.64
CA ASP A 416 27.13 -13.84 -6.45
C ASP A 416 25.91 -14.77 -6.51
N GLU A 417 25.20 -14.90 -5.38
CA GLU A 417 23.93 -15.60 -5.26
C GLU A 417 22.83 -14.90 -6.08
N ALA A 418 22.80 -13.57 -6.09
CA ALA A 418 21.88 -12.79 -6.92
C ALA A 418 22.14 -13.02 -8.42
N VAL A 419 23.42 -13.04 -8.86
CA VAL A 419 23.77 -13.39 -10.24
C VAL A 419 23.31 -14.80 -10.58
N ALA A 420 23.65 -15.79 -9.75
CA ALA A 420 23.26 -17.18 -9.98
C ALA A 420 21.74 -17.36 -10.04
N ALA A 421 20.98 -16.63 -9.22
CA ALA A 421 19.53 -16.63 -9.27
C ALA A 421 19.00 -16.00 -10.57
N LEU A 422 19.58 -14.89 -11.04
CA LEU A 422 19.21 -14.28 -12.31
C LEU A 422 19.54 -15.15 -13.53
N GLU A 423 20.63 -15.92 -13.49
CA GLU A 423 20.96 -16.90 -14.53
C GLU A 423 19.89 -18.00 -14.60
N ARG A 424 19.46 -18.53 -13.45
CA ARG A 424 18.37 -19.52 -13.38
C ARG A 424 17.04 -18.93 -13.82
N ALA A 425 16.73 -17.69 -13.44
CA ALA A 425 15.53 -17.00 -13.94
C ALA A 425 15.56 -16.83 -15.47
N ASN A 426 16.73 -16.56 -16.05
CA ASN A 426 16.87 -16.40 -17.50
C ASN A 426 16.66 -17.70 -18.29
N ALA A 427 16.70 -18.87 -17.66
CA ALA A 427 16.32 -20.12 -18.30
C ALA A 427 14.85 -20.11 -18.77
N PHE A 428 14.01 -19.29 -18.15
CA PHE A 428 12.59 -19.11 -18.47
C PHE A 428 12.33 -17.99 -19.51
N GLN A 429 13.36 -17.41 -20.12
CA GLN A 429 13.22 -16.21 -20.98
C GLN A 429 12.28 -16.37 -22.19
N GLU A 430 12.10 -17.60 -22.67
CA GLU A 430 11.22 -17.94 -23.79
C GLU A 430 9.79 -18.30 -23.34
N GLU A 431 9.51 -18.34 -22.04
CA GLU A 431 8.16 -18.57 -21.54
C GLU A 431 7.27 -17.35 -21.72
N GLU A 432 5.99 -17.61 -22.04
CA GLU A 432 4.99 -16.57 -22.13
C GLU A 432 4.82 -15.86 -20.78
N GLY A 433 4.88 -14.52 -20.81
CA GLY A 433 4.69 -13.71 -19.62
C GLY A 433 5.95 -13.51 -18.76
N PHE A 434 7.09 -14.12 -19.10
CA PHE A 434 8.36 -13.84 -18.42
C PHE A 434 8.70 -12.34 -18.50
N PRO A 435 8.86 -11.63 -17.36
CA PRO A 435 9.03 -10.18 -17.35
C PRO A 435 10.50 -9.81 -17.64
N ARG A 436 10.91 -9.85 -18.91
CA ARG A 436 12.28 -9.53 -19.36
C ARG A 436 12.78 -8.18 -18.83
N TRP A 437 11.91 -7.18 -18.69
CA TRP A 437 12.24 -5.87 -18.11
C TRP A 437 12.59 -5.93 -16.62
N THR A 438 11.92 -6.79 -15.83
CA THR A 438 12.23 -6.99 -14.41
C THR A 438 13.58 -7.68 -14.26
N TRP A 439 13.84 -8.70 -15.08
CA TRP A 439 15.14 -9.36 -15.16
C TRP A 439 16.25 -8.37 -15.52
N ALA A 440 16.05 -7.57 -16.58
CA ALA A 440 17.02 -6.58 -17.03
C ALA A 440 17.31 -5.53 -15.94
N TRP A 441 16.28 -5.03 -15.24
CA TRP A 441 16.49 -4.11 -14.12
C TRP A 441 17.29 -4.74 -12.97
N LEU A 442 16.97 -5.96 -12.56
CA LEU A 442 17.72 -6.66 -11.49
C LEU A 442 19.16 -6.92 -11.91
N SER A 443 19.40 -7.40 -13.13
CA SER A 443 20.73 -7.56 -13.71
C SER A 443 21.50 -6.23 -13.75
N GLY A 444 20.82 -5.13 -14.06
CA GLY A 444 21.38 -3.78 -14.01
C GLY A 444 21.79 -3.36 -12.60
N ALA A 445 20.93 -3.58 -11.61
CA ALA A 445 21.20 -3.28 -10.20
C ALA A 445 22.37 -4.10 -9.65
N VAL A 446 22.41 -5.41 -9.92
CA VAL A 446 23.51 -6.31 -9.51
C VAL A 446 24.82 -5.91 -10.18
N ASN A 447 24.82 -5.69 -11.50
CA ASN A 447 26.02 -5.25 -12.24
C ASN A 447 26.58 -3.93 -11.68
N ARG A 448 25.71 -2.99 -11.31
CA ARG A 448 26.12 -1.73 -10.69
C ARG A 448 26.86 -1.98 -9.37
N GLN A 449 26.30 -2.82 -8.50
CA GLN A 449 26.94 -3.15 -7.21
C GLN A 449 28.27 -3.89 -7.39
N GLN A 450 28.43 -4.69 -8.44
CA GLN A 450 29.69 -5.35 -8.79
C GLN A 450 30.68 -4.43 -9.56
N GLY A 451 30.33 -3.16 -9.79
CA GLY A 451 31.17 -2.19 -10.49
C GLY A 451 31.25 -2.40 -12.02
N ARG A 452 30.42 -3.28 -12.59
CA ARG A 452 30.27 -3.50 -14.03
C ARG A 452 29.34 -2.45 -14.64
N LEU A 453 29.79 -1.20 -14.62
CA LEU A 453 28.93 -0.04 -14.88
C LEU A 453 28.39 0.04 -16.31
N ASN A 454 29.17 -0.37 -17.31
CA ASN A 454 28.69 -0.40 -18.70
C ASN A 454 27.56 -1.43 -18.89
N ASP A 455 27.74 -2.64 -18.37
CA ASP A 455 26.73 -3.70 -18.44
C ASP A 455 25.48 -3.31 -17.65
N ALA A 456 25.66 -2.63 -16.51
CA ALA A 456 24.56 -2.06 -15.73
C ALA A 456 23.76 -1.03 -16.54
N ILE A 457 24.43 -0.08 -17.19
CA ILE A 457 23.78 0.93 -18.05
C ILE A 457 23.00 0.26 -19.18
N SER A 458 23.60 -0.71 -19.87
CA SER A 458 22.95 -1.42 -20.98
C SER A 458 21.69 -2.16 -20.50
N ASN A 459 21.76 -2.86 -19.37
CA ASN A 459 20.62 -3.57 -18.78
C ASN A 459 19.50 -2.62 -18.34
N LEU A 460 19.84 -1.49 -17.70
CA LEU A 460 18.85 -0.50 -17.27
C LEU A 460 18.19 0.21 -18.46
N GLN A 461 18.94 0.47 -19.53
CA GLN A 461 18.39 1.00 -20.79
C GLN A 461 17.45 -0.01 -21.45
N SER A 462 17.82 -1.30 -21.49
CA SER A 462 16.95 -2.37 -21.99
C SER A 462 15.64 -2.42 -21.20
N ALA A 463 15.71 -2.39 -19.87
CA ALA A 463 14.52 -2.40 -19.01
C ALA A 463 13.55 -1.22 -19.27
N LEU A 464 14.08 -0.02 -19.54
CA LEU A 464 13.29 1.19 -19.75
C LEU A 464 12.74 1.33 -21.19
N TYR A 465 13.56 1.00 -22.19
CA TYR A 465 13.35 1.45 -23.57
C TYR A 465 13.12 0.34 -24.59
N ASP A 466 13.42 -0.93 -24.27
CA ASP A 466 13.07 -2.01 -25.18
C ASP A 466 11.55 -2.10 -25.31
N ARG A 467 11.06 -2.33 -26.53
CA ARG A 467 9.63 -2.43 -26.83
C ARG A 467 9.39 -3.71 -27.62
N THR A 468 8.67 -4.64 -27.00
CA THR A 468 8.21 -5.87 -27.65
C THR A 468 6.75 -5.73 -28.08
N GLU A 469 6.32 -6.54 -29.05
CA GLU A 469 4.91 -6.58 -29.47
C GLU A 469 3.98 -6.87 -28.29
N GLY A 470 4.38 -7.79 -27.40
CA GLY A 470 3.64 -8.11 -26.18
C GLY A 470 3.50 -6.92 -25.24
N MET A 471 4.54 -6.10 -25.06
CA MET A 471 4.45 -4.89 -24.23
C MET A 471 3.47 -3.87 -24.84
N ILE A 472 3.55 -3.65 -26.15
CA ILE A 472 2.66 -2.73 -26.86
C ILE A 472 1.21 -3.19 -26.77
N ALA A 473 0.94 -4.49 -27.01
CA ALA A 473 -0.40 -5.07 -26.94
C ALA A 473 -1.02 -4.95 -25.54
N ARG A 474 -0.18 -5.04 -24.49
CA ARG A 474 -0.60 -4.92 -23.08
C ARG A 474 -0.66 -3.48 -22.60
N GLY A 475 -0.17 -2.51 -23.38
CA GLY A 475 -0.14 -1.09 -23.02
C GLY A 475 0.97 -0.72 -22.03
N PHE A 476 2.08 -1.45 -22.02
CA PHE A 476 3.20 -1.19 -21.12
C PHE A 476 4.17 -0.15 -21.68
N ASP A 477 4.55 0.80 -20.84
CA ASP A 477 5.53 1.83 -21.13
C ASP A 477 6.41 2.09 -19.91
N PHE A 478 7.50 1.33 -19.81
CA PHE A 478 8.43 1.44 -18.68
C PHE A 478 9.34 2.66 -18.76
N SER A 479 9.24 3.50 -19.79
CA SER A 479 10.04 4.73 -19.88
C SER A 479 9.64 5.79 -18.85
N LEU A 480 8.57 5.56 -18.09
CA LEU A 480 8.10 6.43 -17.01
C LEU A 480 8.48 5.94 -15.60
N ASP A 481 9.19 4.81 -15.46
CA ASP A 481 9.68 4.35 -14.16
C ASP A 481 10.86 5.20 -13.69
N TYR A 482 10.57 6.33 -13.03
CA TYR A 482 11.60 7.26 -12.61
C TYR A 482 12.57 6.70 -11.56
N GLU A 483 12.21 5.61 -10.87
CA GLU A 483 13.12 4.94 -9.92
C GLU A 483 14.22 4.19 -10.68
N VAL A 484 13.87 3.55 -11.80
CA VAL A 484 14.86 2.91 -12.68
C VAL A 484 15.63 3.94 -13.51
N ILE A 485 15.00 5.04 -13.91
CA ILE A 485 15.71 6.18 -14.53
C ILE A 485 16.74 6.76 -13.55
N ASN A 486 16.38 6.93 -12.28
CA ASN A 486 17.30 7.39 -11.24
C ASN A 486 18.48 6.43 -11.06
N LEU A 487 18.23 5.13 -11.01
CA LEU A 487 19.29 4.12 -10.93
C LEU A 487 20.22 4.17 -12.16
N LEU A 488 19.68 4.39 -13.35
CA LEU A 488 20.48 4.61 -14.57
C LEU A 488 21.38 5.85 -14.44
N GLY A 489 20.80 6.99 -14.01
CA GLY A 489 21.55 8.24 -13.82
C GLY A 489 22.66 8.11 -12.78
N GLN A 490 22.40 7.42 -11.67
CA GLN A 490 23.42 7.12 -10.65
C GLN A 490 24.55 6.25 -11.22
N THR A 491 24.20 5.25 -12.03
CA THR A 491 25.19 4.38 -12.69
C THR A 491 26.08 5.17 -13.67
N GLN A 492 25.50 6.11 -14.42
CA GLN A 492 26.23 7.00 -15.32
C GLN A 492 27.15 7.97 -14.57
N LEU A 493 26.69 8.53 -13.44
CA LEU A 493 27.53 9.34 -12.54
C LEU A 493 28.75 8.55 -12.03
N ASP A 494 28.52 7.31 -11.57
CA ASP A 494 29.58 6.43 -11.09
C ASP A 494 30.57 6.06 -12.21
N LEU A 495 30.08 5.88 -13.45
CA LEU A 495 30.92 5.64 -14.62
C LEU A 495 31.81 6.85 -14.90
N GLY A 496 31.26 8.06 -14.88
CA GLY A 496 32.04 9.28 -15.06
C GLY A 496 33.13 9.43 -14.01
N ARG A 497 32.82 9.15 -12.73
CA ARG A 497 33.82 9.12 -11.64
C ARG A 497 34.90 8.06 -11.88
N GLN A 498 34.54 6.87 -12.36
CA GLN A 498 35.49 5.81 -12.70
C GLN A 498 36.41 6.25 -13.85
N ARG A 499 35.86 6.83 -14.92
CA ARG A 499 36.62 7.35 -16.07
C ARG A 499 37.57 8.47 -15.68
N LYS A 500 37.13 9.40 -14.83
CA LYS A 500 37.98 10.46 -14.26
C LYS A 500 39.20 9.87 -13.52
N ARG A 501 38.98 8.87 -12.66
CA ARG A 501 40.08 8.17 -11.94
C ARG A 501 41.04 7.43 -12.88
N GLN A 502 40.58 7.01 -14.06
CA GLN A 502 41.38 6.39 -15.11
C GLN A 502 42.12 7.41 -16.01
N GLY A 503 42.00 8.72 -15.75
CA GLY A 503 42.57 9.77 -16.60
C GLY A 503 41.81 10.03 -17.91
N ARG A 504 40.62 9.43 -18.08
CA ARG A 504 39.79 9.53 -19.28
C ARG A 504 38.79 10.68 -19.12
N HIS A 505 39.30 11.92 -19.16
CA HIS A 505 38.53 13.11 -18.80
C HIS A 505 37.34 13.40 -19.74
N GLU A 506 37.52 13.29 -21.06
CA GLU A 506 36.45 13.54 -22.03
C GLU A 506 35.28 12.56 -21.86
N GLU A 507 35.60 11.28 -21.62
CA GLU A 507 34.58 10.26 -21.36
C GLU A 507 33.90 10.44 -20.01
N ALA A 508 34.62 10.95 -19.01
CA ALA A 508 34.02 11.29 -17.73
C ALA A 508 32.99 12.40 -17.88
N GLU A 509 33.35 13.47 -18.60
CA GLU A 509 32.46 14.58 -18.88
C GLU A 509 31.23 14.13 -19.69
N GLN A 510 31.42 13.32 -20.73
CA GLN A 510 30.30 12.79 -21.52
C GLN A 510 29.35 11.96 -20.65
N ALA A 511 29.87 11.04 -19.82
CA ALA A 511 29.04 10.23 -18.93
C ALA A 511 28.25 11.09 -17.92
N TRP A 512 28.85 12.18 -17.42
CA TRP A 512 28.14 13.13 -16.56
C TRP A 512 27.06 13.92 -17.31
N ARG A 513 27.32 14.35 -18.55
CA ARG A 513 26.28 15.01 -19.38
C ARG A 513 25.12 14.06 -19.69
N ASP A 514 25.40 12.79 -19.96
CA ASP A 514 24.37 11.76 -20.14
C ASP A 514 23.57 11.56 -18.85
N ALA A 515 24.23 11.54 -17.69
CA ALA A 515 23.57 11.45 -16.39
C ALA A 515 22.67 12.66 -16.11
N VAL A 516 23.10 13.88 -16.44
CA VAL A 516 22.29 15.10 -16.33
C VAL A 516 21.02 14.97 -17.17
N ALA A 517 21.13 14.53 -18.42
CA ALA A 517 19.96 14.32 -19.28
C ALA A 517 19.02 13.24 -18.73
N THR A 518 19.57 12.17 -18.13
CA THR A 518 18.78 11.13 -17.47
C THR A 518 18.01 11.66 -16.26
N PHE A 519 18.65 12.41 -15.36
CA PHE A 519 17.94 12.98 -14.21
C PHE A 519 16.96 14.09 -14.58
N GLN A 520 17.22 14.84 -15.66
CA GLN A 520 16.25 15.81 -16.16
C GLN A 520 14.95 15.11 -16.62
N ARG A 521 15.04 13.93 -17.24
CA ARG A 521 13.85 13.12 -17.57
C ARG A 521 13.09 12.66 -16.33
N THR A 522 13.79 12.32 -15.24
CA THR A 522 13.11 12.08 -13.96
C THR A 522 12.31 13.32 -13.53
N LEU A 523 12.90 14.53 -13.61
CA LEU A 523 12.22 15.76 -13.19
C LEU A 523 11.08 16.18 -14.11
N ASP A 524 11.08 15.75 -15.37
CA ASP A 524 9.95 15.95 -16.29
C ASP A 524 8.72 15.09 -15.89
N ILE A 525 8.95 13.95 -15.24
CA ILE A 525 7.91 13.05 -14.71
C ILE A 525 7.51 13.44 -13.28
N ASP A 526 8.51 13.69 -12.44
CA ASP A 526 8.38 14.01 -11.02
C ASP A 526 9.30 15.17 -10.64
N SER A 527 8.79 16.40 -10.78
CA SER A 527 9.53 17.65 -10.54
C SER A 527 10.01 17.88 -9.09
N GLU A 528 9.60 16.99 -8.18
CA GLU A 528 9.92 17.02 -6.76
C GLU A 528 10.79 15.83 -6.32
N ASN A 529 11.37 15.13 -7.30
CA ASN A 529 12.17 13.93 -7.05
C ASN A 529 13.49 14.25 -6.32
N VAL A 530 13.55 13.87 -5.05
CA VAL A 530 14.67 14.15 -4.15
C VAL A 530 16.00 13.57 -4.66
N THR A 531 15.95 12.36 -5.23
CA THR A 531 17.13 11.66 -5.77
C THR A 531 17.69 12.38 -6.99
N ALA A 532 16.84 12.81 -7.92
CA ALA A 532 17.27 13.54 -9.10
C ALA A 532 17.89 14.89 -8.73
N HIS A 533 17.27 15.67 -7.85
CA HIS A 533 17.85 16.95 -7.40
C HIS A 533 19.22 16.75 -6.73
N HIS A 534 19.38 15.76 -5.85
CA HIS A 534 20.67 15.49 -5.22
C HIS A 534 21.76 15.16 -6.25
N ASN A 535 21.46 14.27 -7.20
CA ASN A 535 22.48 13.85 -8.15
C ASN A 535 22.78 14.92 -9.20
N LEU A 536 21.80 15.74 -9.59
CA LEU A 536 22.03 16.91 -10.44
C LEU A 536 22.93 17.95 -9.76
N GLN A 537 22.77 18.18 -8.45
CA GLN A 537 23.73 18.99 -7.69
C GLN A 537 25.16 18.44 -7.86
N LEU A 538 25.37 17.16 -7.54
CA LEU A 538 26.69 16.53 -7.63
C LEU A 538 27.28 16.57 -9.05
N LEU A 539 26.45 16.37 -10.07
CA LEU A 539 26.87 16.39 -11.48
C LEU A 539 27.26 17.80 -11.94
N PHE A 540 26.47 18.81 -11.58
CA PHE A 540 26.79 20.20 -11.93
C PHE A 540 28.04 20.69 -11.20
N ASP A 541 28.32 20.22 -9.99
CA ASP A 541 29.59 20.47 -9.30
C ASP A 541 30.78 19.85 -10.07
N GLU A 542 30.66 18.59 -10.52
CA GLU A 542 31.71 17.93 -11.33
C GLU A 542 31.93 18.61 -12.69
N LEU A 543 30.89 19.23 -13.26
CA LEU A 543 30.93 19.98 -14.52
C LEU A 543 31.31 21.46 -14.35
N GLY A 544 31.45 21.96 -13.12
CA GLY A 544 31.77 23.36 -12.84
C GLY A 544 30.62 24.35 -13.05
N GLU A 545 29.37 23.87 -13.12
CA GLU A 545 28.16 24.67 -13.32
C GLU A 545 27.52 25.09 -11.97
N THR A 546 28.26 25.88 -11.18
CA THR A 546 27.93 26.17 -9.76
C THR A 546 26.54 26.75 -9.52
N ASP A 547 26.03 27.61 -10.41
CA ASP A 547 24.70 28.21 -10.24
C ASP A 547 23.59 27.16 -10.30
N LYS A 548 23.71 26.17 -11.20
CA LYS A 548 22.76 25.06 -11.28
C LYS A 548 22.90 24.12 -10.10
N ALA A 549 24.13 23.83 -9.68
CA ALA A 549 24.38 22.99 -8.51
C ALA A 549 23.68 23.55 -7.26
N ARG A 550 23.82 24.86 -7.00
CA ARG A 550 23.13 25.53 -5.87
C ARG A 550 21.62 25.50 -5.97
N GLU A 551 21.04 25.62 -7.17
CA GLU A 551 19.58 25.51 -7.33
C GLU A 551 19.08 24.10 -7.00
N HIS A 552 19.78 23.07 -7.48
CA HIS A 552 19.42 21.68 -7.18
C HIS A 552 19.67 21.31 -5.71
N GLU A 553 20.70 21.86 -5.06
CA GLU A 553 20.91 21.75 -3.61
C GLU A 553 19.71 22.31 -2.83
N ARG A 554 19.25 23.52 -3.19
CA ARG A 554 18.09 24.16 -2.57
C ARG A 554 16.81 23.35 -2.76
N LEU A 555 16.55 22.87 -3.97
CA LEU A 555 15.38 22.04 -4.28
C LEU A 555 15.44 20.67 -3.58
N HIS A 556 16.63 20.05 -3.52
CA HIS A 556 16.84 18.84 -2.74
C HIS A 556 16.51 19.07 -1.27
N ALA A 557 17.04 20.13 -0.64
CA ALA A 557 16.75 20.46 0.74
C ALA A 557 15.26 20.74 1.00
N LYS A 558 14.57 21.37 0.04
CA LYS A 558 13.12 21.62 0.10
C LYS A 558 12.31 20.33 0.14
N TYR A 559 12.56 19.41 -0.78
CA TYR A 559 11.73 18.20 -0.96
C TYR A 559 12.16 17.02 -0.10
N LYS A 560 13.44 16.94 0.29
CA LYS A 560 13.96 15.84 1.12
C LYS A 560 13.19 15.75 2.43
N PRO A 561 12.71 14.56 2.86
CA PRO A 561 12.16 14.35 4.20
C PRO A 561 13.11 14.78 5.32
N ASP A 562 12.56 15.12 6.49
CA ASP A 562 13.40 15.34 7.66
C ASP A 562 13.70 13.99 8.34
N ASP A 563 14.93 13.51 8.14
CA ASP A 563 15.39 12.24 8.70
C ASP A 563 15.53 12.29 10.24
N ASN A 564 15.59 13.49 10.84
CA ASN A 564 15.72 13.67 12.28
C ASN A 564 14.36 13.85 12.97
N ALA A 565 13.26 13.94 12.22
CA ALA A 565 11.92 14.17 12.76
C ALA A 565 11.52 13.12 13.80
N GLN A 566 12.02 11.89 13.67
CA GLN A 566 11.56 10.75 14.48
C GLN A 566 11.94 10.85 15.96
N GLY A 567 13.09 11.43 16.32
CA GLY A 567 13.74 11.20 17.62
C GLY A 567 12.84 11.38 18.85
N ARG A 568 12.27 12.57 19.05
CA ARG A 568 11.43 12.86 20.23
C ARG A 568 9.99 12.34 20.08
N ALA A 569 9.37 12.57 18.92
CA ALA A 569 7.96 12.24 18.70
C ALA A 569 7.71 10.73 18.78
N VAL A 570 8.56 9.92 18.13
CA VAL A 570 8.44 8.45 18.16
C VAL A 570 8.65 7.91 19.58
N ARG A 571 9.65 8.41 20.31
CA ARG A 571 9.86 7.98 21.71
C ARG A 571 8.63 8.25 22.58
N LEU A 572 8.08 9.46 22.53
CA LEU A 572 6.89 9.83 23.29
C LEU A 572 5.66 9.00 22.87
N ALA A 573 5.49 8.76 21.57
CA ALA A 573 4.41 7.92 21.07
C ALA A 573 4.52 6.47 21.57
N ARG A 574 5.74 5.91 21.56
CA ARG A 574 5.99 4.55 22.06
C ARG A 574 5.69 4.41 23.55
N GLU A 575 5.98 5.44 24.34
CA GLU A 575 5.63 5.49 25.77
C GLU A 575 4.11 5.63 25.99
N ARG A 576 3.43 6.42 25.15
CA ARG A 576 2.00 6.74 25.29
C ARG A 576 1.06 5.65 24.76
N TYR A 577 1.47 4.94 23.71
CA TYR A 577 0.61 3.99 22.99
C TYR A 577 1.26 2.60 22.96
N PRO A 578 1.10 1.78 24.03
CA PRO A 578 1.74 0.47 24.12
C PRO A 578 1.42 -0.47 22.96
N ALA A 579 0.15 -0.50 22.52
CA ALA A 579 -0.26 -1.34 21.40
C ALA A 579 0.38 -0.89 20.08
N ALA A 580 0.41 0.42 19.81
CA ALA A 580 1.05 0.98 18.62
C ALA A 580 2.59 0.85 18.67
N ASN A 581 3.20 0.88 19.86
CA ASN A 581 4.62 0.58 20.04
C ASN A 581 4.94 -0.85 19.63
N ARG A 582 4.15 -1.83 20.10
CA ARG A 582 4.29 -3.23 19.69
C ARG A 582 4.11 -3.39 18.18
N GLU A 583 3.11 -2.71 17.63
CA GLU A 583 2.81 -2.72 16.19
C GLU A 583 3.92 -2.13 15.32
N ALA A 584 4.76 -1.24 15.88
CA ALA A 584 5.90 -0.63 15.19
C ALA A 584 7.16 -1.50 15.17
N GLU A 585 7.14 -2.68 15.80
CA GLU A 585 8.27 -3.60 15.77
C GLU A 585 8.38 -4.32 14.42
N ALA A 586 9.61 -4.68 14.03
CA ALA A 586 9.85 -5.28 12.72
C ALA A 586 9.18 -6.65 12.54
N VAL A 587 8.99 -7.39 13.64
CA VAL A 587 8.30 -8.67 13.69
C VAL A 587 7.35 -8.65 14.88
N VAL A 588 6.07 -8.91 14.62
CA VAL A 588 5.00 -8.91 15.64
C VAL A 588 4.32 -10.27 15.65
N LYS A 589 4.23 -10.87 16.84
CA LYS A 589 3.38 -12.05 17.11
C LYS A 589 2.10 -11.56 17.81
N TYR A 590 0.95 -11.76 17.19
CA TYR A 590 -0.34 -11.39 17.75
C TYR A 590 -0.87 -12.57 18.57
N GLN A 591 -0.93 -12.41 19.88
CA GLN A 591 -1.46 -13.46 20.76
C GLN A 591 -2.97 -13.55 20.63
N LEU A 592 -3.46 -14.75 20.36
CA LEU A 592 -4.88 -15.08 20.43
C LEU A 592 -5.18 -15.53 21.85
N ALA A 593 -5.82 -14.65 22.63
CA ALA A 593 -6.27 -14.96 23.99
C ALA A 593 -7.77 -15.32 23.99
N PRO A 594 -8.24 -16.17 24.91
CA PRO A 594 -9.66 -16.33 25.15
C PRO A 594 -10.30 -14.96 25.43
N PRO A 595 -11.59 -14.75 25.08
CA PRO A 595 -12.32 -13.59 25.55
C PRO A 595 -12.19 -13.51 27.08
N GLN A 596 -11.77 -12.36 27.62
CA GLN A 596 -11.86 -12.16 29.07
C GLN A 596 -13.34 -12.24 29.43
N ASP A 597 -13.70 -13.11 30.38
CA ASP A 597 -15.06 -13.11 30.94
C ASP A 597 -15.35 -11.69 31.44
N GLU A 598 -16.51 -11.15 31.08
CA GLU A 598 -17.02 -9.86 31.54
C GLU A 598 -17.36 -9.87 33.06
N SER A 599 -16.64 -10.63 33.89
CA SER A 599 -16.61 -10.40 35.33
C SER A 599 -15.52 -9.37 35.61
N GLY A 600 -15.94 -8.11 35.72
CA GLY A 600 -15.09 -6.95 35.92
C GLY A 600 -14.30 -6.98 37.23
N ASP A 601 -13.10 -7.55 37.18
CA ASP A 601 -12.02 -7.27 38.13
C ASP A 601 -10.82 -6.68 37.38
N ASP A 602 -10.84 -5.35 37.34
CA ASP A 602 -9.75 -4.38 37.37
C ASP A 602 -8.35 -4.81 36.86
N VAL A 603 -7.99 -4.31 35.67
CA VAL A 603 -6.58 -4.08 35.29
C VAL A 603 -6.40 -2.61 34.96
N GLY A 604 -6.04 -1.84 35.97
CA GLY A 604 -5.27 -0.60 35.85
C GLY A 604 -6.08 0.62 35.41
N GLU A 605 -6.24 1.56 36.33
CA GLU A 605 -6.73 2.91 36.07
C GLU A 605 -6.19 3.47 34.73
N PRO A 606 -7.05 3.94 33.82
CA PRO A 606 -6.59 4.78 32.73
C PRO A 606 -6.05 6.06 33.35
N LEU A 607 -4.74 6.31 33.19
CA LEU A 607 -4.17 7.64 33.43
C LEU A 607 -5.01 8.66 32.68
N ALA A 608 -5.78 9.44 33.43
CA ALA A 608 -6.60 10.51 32.91
C ALA A 608 -5.77 11.36 31.96
N ALA A 609 -6.23 11.51 30.72
CA ALA A 609 -5.68 12.47 29.79
C ALA A 609 -5.67 13.85 30.47
N ALA A 610 -4.48 14.36 30.76
CA ALA A 610 -4.32 15.68 31.33
C ALA A 610 -4.97 16.70 30.39
N ALA A 611 -6.01 17.38 30.88
CA ALA A 611 -6.62 18.50 30.20
C ALA A 611 -5.54 19.55 29.88
N PRO A 612 -5.59 20.21 28.71
CA PRO A 612 -4.70 21.34 28.45
C PRO A 612 -4.93 22.42 29.51
N PRO A 613 -3.88 23.13 29.98
CA PRO A 613 -4.04 24.17 30.99
C PRO A 613 -4.93 25.29 30.44
N PRO A 614 -5.74 25.93 31.28
CA PRO A 614 -6.57 27.05 30.86
C PRO A 614 -5.67 28.18 30.38
N THR A 615 -5.95 28.70 29.17
CA THR A 615 -5.42 29.97 28.70
C THR A 615 -5.96 31.06 29.62
N GLY A 616 -5.14 31.48 30.58
CA GLY A 616 -5.40 32.66 31.40
C GLY A 616 -5.17 33.90 30.56
N ASP A 617 -6.26 34.59 30.21
CA ASP A 617 -6.24 36.02 29.96
C ASP A 617 -5.86 36.73 31.25
N SER A 618 -4.77 37.51 31.22
CA SER A 618 -4.61 38.66 32.11
C SER A 618 -3.59 39.65 31.54
N GLN A 619 -4.15 40.77 31.06
CA GLN A 619 -3.63 42.16 30.98
C GLN A 619 -2.29 42.45 30.33
#